data_AF-A0A5M9N807-F1
#
_entry.id   AF-A0A5M9N807-F1
#
_cell.length_a   1.000
_cell.length_b   1.000
_cell.length_c   1.000
_cell.angle_alpha   90.00
_cell.angle_beta   90.00
_cell.angle_gamma   90.00
#
_symmetry.space_group_name_H-M   'P 1'
#
loop_
_entity.id
_entity.type
_entity.pdbx_description
1 polymer ?
#
loop_
_entity_poly.entity_id
_entity_poly.type
_entity_poly.pdbx_seq_one_letter_code
_entity_poly.pdbx_strand_id
1 'polypeptide(L)'
;MLEAIAFLIIGLGFLVWSADKLVYGAAALARNFGISPLVIGMTILAMGSSAPEMMVSATAALDGKTDTAVGNVLGSNIANIALILGITALIKPLSISSGVIRRELPLMIGVTLLAGALLWDNHLGFYEGVLLFVLFAAFLFAMLQISRSEKKNGDAFLDEQESEIPEGVSNPKAAMWVVIGLIILPLAADMLVDNAVIIAKYFGMSDLVIGLTIIAVGTSLPELAASLAGVMKGEDDMAVGNIIGSNVFNILAVMGIPGILNPSILSEFAMGRDFWVMLGVSLLLVVMALGKSRSVNRIEGGVLIVTFVAYQSYLLMNMSA
;
A
#
# COMPACT_ATOMS: atom_id res chain seq x y z
N MET A 1 1.15 20.60 -20.24
CA MET A 1 2.05 19.45 -20.00
C MET A 1 3.03 19.74 -18.86
N LEU A 2 3.93 20.73 -18.99
CA LEU A 2 4.87 21.06 -17.91
C LEU A 2 4.17 21.42 -16.59
N GLU A 3 3.09 22.20 -16.66
CA GLU A 3 2.26 22.54 -15.49
C GLU A 3 1.66 21.30 -14.83
N ALA A 4 1.14 20.36 -15.62
CA ALA A 4 0.56 19.13 -15.10
C ALA A 4 1.61 18.25 -14.40
N ILE A 5 2.81 18.13 -14.97
CA ILE A 5 3.93 17.42 -14.33
C ILE A 5 4.32 18.11 -13.03
N ALA A 6 4.39 19.44 -13.01
CA ALA A 6 4.71 20.18 -11.79
C ALA A 6 3.66 19.98 -10.70
N PHE A 7 2.37 20.09 -11.03
CA PHE A 7 1.29 19.85 -10.07
C PHE A 7 1.20 18.40 -9.62
N LEU A 8 1.51 17.43 -10.47
CA LEU A 8 1.61 16.03 -10.08
C LEU A 8 2.71 15.82 -9.02
N ILE A 9 3.90 16.38 -9.24
CA ILE A 9 5.02 16.25 -8.29
C ILE A 9 4.71 16.97 -6.98
N ILE A 10 4.16 18.19 -7.06
CA ILE A 10 3.76 18.96 -5.87
C ILE A 10 2.64 18.23 -5.12
N GLY A 11 1.69 17.64 -5.85
CA GLY A 11 0.56 16.89 -5.30
C GLY A 11 1.04 15.67 -4.55
N LEU A 12 1.96 14.91 -5.16
CA LEU A 12 2.58 13.77 -4.51
C LEU A 12 3.33 14.18 -3.23
N GLY A 13 4.11 15.26 -3.29
CA GLY A 13 4.83 15.79 -2.13
C GLY A 13 3.89 16.17 -0.97
N PHE A 14 2.80 16.89 -1.27
CA PHE A 14 1.81 17.24 -0.26
C PHE A 14 1.00 16.04 0.22
N LEU A 15 0.73 15.05 -0.63
CA LEU A 15 0.00 13.83 -0.28
C LEU A 15 0.77 13.06 0.78
N VAL A 16 2.05 12.77 0.53
CA VAL A 16 2.92 12.06 1.48
C VAL A 16 3.11 12.87 2.76
N TRP A 17 3.39 14.17 2.64
CA TRP A 17 3.62 15.03 3.81
C TRP A 17 2.37 15.15 4.69
N SER A 18 1.19 15.30 4.08
CA SER A 18 -0.06 15.45 4.84
C SER A 18 -0.53 14.14 5.46
N ALA A 19 -0.30 12.99 4.80
CA ALA A 19 -0.50 11.67 5.39
C ALA A 19 0.38 11.50 6.64
N ASP A 20 1.67 11.79 6.56
CA ASP A 20 2.59 11.75 7.71
C ASP A 20 2.11 12.63 8.87
N LYS A 21 1.71 13.88 8.60
CA LYS A 21 1.21 14.79 9.64
C LYS A 21 -0.13 14.36 10.23
N LEU A 22 -1.03 13.81 9.41
CA LEU A 22 -2.30 13.26 9.88
C LEU A 22 -2.05 12.12 10.86
N VAL A 23 -1.21 11.16 10.48
CA VAL A 23 -0.85 9.98 11.28
C VAL A 23 -0.14 10.38 12.56
N TYR A 24 0.84 11.29 12.46
CA TYR A 24 1.55 11.86 13.61
C TYR A 24 0.59 12.49 14.62
N GLY A 25 -0.33 13.33 14.15
CA GLY A 25 -1.33 13.99 15.00
C GLY A 25 -2.30 12.99 15.64
N ALA A 26 -2.79 12.02 14.85
CA ALA A 26 -3.72 11.00 15.30
C ALA A 26 -3.10 10.07 16.35
N ALA A 27 -1.87 9.62 16.12
CA ALA A 27 -1.13 8.77 17.06
C ALA A 27 -0.84 9.51 18.38
N ALA A 28 -0.45 10.79 18.31
CA ALA A 28 -0.22 11.61 19.50
C ALA A 28 -1.51 11.81 20.31
N LEU A 29 -2.64 12.13 19.66
CA LEU A 29 -3.93 12.26 20.35
C LEU A 29 -4.37 10.94 20.99
N ALA A 30 -4.28 9.84 20.25
CA ALA A 30 -4.64 8.51 20.73
C ALA A 30 -3.86 8.16 22.00
N ARG A 31 -2.54 8.40 22.02
CA ARG A 31 -1.73 8.16 23.21
C ARG A 31 -2.13 9.06 24.37
N ASN A 32 -2.35 10.36 24.12
CA ASN A 32 -2.74 11.29 25.17
C ASN A 32 -4.12 10.96 25.78
N PHE A 33 -4.98 10.26 25.05
CA PHE A 33 -6.24 9.70 25.54
C PHE A 33 -6.13 8.31 26.19
N GLY A 34 -4.90 7.81 26.38
CA GLY A 34 -4.64 6.55 27.08
C GLY A 34 -4.83 5.30 26.24
N ILE A 35 -4.91 5.43 24.91
CA ILE A 35 -4.89 4.26 24.02
C ILE A 35 -3.50 3.64 24.09
N SER A 36 -3.44 2.31 24.26
CA SER A 36 -2.18 1.59 24.38
C SER A 36 -1.33 1.73 23.11
N PRO A 37 0.00 1.93 23.21
CA PRO A 37 0.91 2.02 22.07
C PRO A 37 0.72 0.91 21.03
N LEU A 38 0.56 -0.33 21.50
CA LEU A 38 0.20 -1.50 20.67
C LEU A 38 -0.99 -1.26 19.72
N VAL A 39 -2.09 -0.70 20.24
CA VAL A 39 -3.29 -0.46 19.42
C VAL A 39 -3.01 0.66 18.42
N ILE A 40 -2.27 1.70 18.83
CA ILE A 40 -1.92 2.83 17.96
C ILE A 40 -1.06 2.34 16.78
N GLY A 41 -0.01 1.55 17.05
CA GLY A 41 0.86 1.00 16.02
C GLY A 41 0.09 0.12 15.03
N MET A 42 -0.65 -0.86 15.54
CA MET A 42 -1.37 -1.83 14.72
C MET A 42 -2.60 -1.27 13.99
N THR A 43 -3.01 -0.03 14.28
CA THR A 43 -4.15 0.61 13.62
C THR A 43 -3.77 1.92 12.95
N ILE A 44 -3.46 2.97 13.70
CA ILE A 44 -3.21 4.31 13.19
C ILE A 44 -1.93 4.35 12.35
N LEU A 45 -0.82 3.78 12.84
CA LEU A 45 0.43 3.77 12.09
C LEU A 45 0.35 2.84 10.88
N ALA A 46 -0.19 1.62 11.07
CA ALA A 46 -0.37 0.65 10.00
C ALA A 46 -1.30 1.12 8.88
N MET A 47 -2.40 1.82 9.20
CA MET A 47 -3.25 2.47 8.18
C MET A 47 -2.59 3.73 7.60
N GLY A 48 -1.70 4.34 8.37
CA GLY A 48 -1.07 5.60 8.03
C GLY A 48 -0.15 5.54 6.82
N SER A 49 0.60 4.44 6.68
CA SER A 49 1.44 4.20 5.51
C SER A 49 0.61 4.13 4.22
N SER A 50 -0.55 3.45 4.26
CA SER A 50 -1.46 3.33 3.11
C SER A 50 -2.50 4.44 2.99
N ALA A 51 -2.40 5.51 3.80
CA ALA A 51 -3.31 6.65 3.71
C ALA A 51 -3.27 7.37 2.35
N PRO A 52 -2.09 7.57 1.71
CA PRO A 52 -2.01 8.08 0.34
C PRO A 52 -2.81 7.24 -0.65
N GLU A 53 -2.64 5.92 -0.65
CA GLU A 53 -3.36 4.97 -1.52
C GLU A 53 -4.86 5.04 -1.28
N MET A 54 -5.30 4.99 -0.02
CA MET A 54 -6.71 5.09 0.35
C MET A 54 -7.33 6.39 -0.17
N MET A 55 -6.64 7.51 0.02
CA MET A 55 -7.15 8.82 -0.40
C MET A 55 -7.21 8.95 -1.93
N VAL A 56 -6.17 8.47 -2.63
CA VAL A 56 -6.13 8.53 -4.09
C VAL A 56 -7.19 7.61 -4.71
N SER A 57 -7.34 6.38 -4.21
CA SER A 57 -8.40 5.47 -4.68
C SER A 57 -9.80 5.97 -4.34
N ALA A 58 -10.00 6.62 -3.18
CA ALA A 58 -11.27 7.27 -2.85
C ALA A 58 -11.59 8.41 -3.82
N THR A 59 -10.61 9.28 -4.09
CA THR A 59 -10.79 10.44 -4.97
C THR A 59 -11.08 10.01 -6.40
N ALA A 60 -10.31 9.05 -6.92
CA ALA A 60 -10.56 8.48 -8.25
C ALA A 60 -11.95 7.82 -8.36
N ALA A 61 -12.41 7.11 -7.33
CA ALA A 61 -13.76 6.53 -7.32
C ALA A 61 -14.86 7.61 -7.30
N LEU A 62 -14.71 8.66 -6.50
CA LEU A 62 -15.65 9.79 -6.45
C LEU A 62 -15.74 10.52 -7.79
N ASP A 63 -14.66 10.56 -8.56
CA ASP A 63 -14.58 11.10 -9.92
C ASP A 63 -15.19 10.18 -10.99
N GLY A 64 -15.64 8.98 -10.63
CA GLY A 64 -16.11 7.96 -11.58
C GLY A 64 -15.00 7.25 -12.35
N LYS A 65 -13.75 7.34 -11.88
CA LYS A 65 -12.56 6.70 -12.46
C LYS A 65 -12.19 5.43 -11.68
N THR A 66 -13.13 4.49 -11.54
CA THR A 66 -12.95 3.29 -10.71
C THR A 66 -11.79 2.41 -11.19
N ASP A 67 -11.54 2.33 -12.50
CA ASP A 67 -10.38 1.63 -13.06
C ASP A 67 -9.04 2.23 -12.58
N THR A 68 -8.95 3.56 -12.41
CA THR A 68 -7.77 4.20 -11.83
C THR A 68 -7.59 3.81 -10.36
N ALA A 69 -8.68 3.74 -9.60
CA ALA A 69 -8.64 3.34 -8.19
C ALA A 69 -8.21 1.86 -8.01
N VAL A 70 -8.71 0.96 -8.87
CA VAL A 70 -8.30 -0.46 -8.87
C VAL A 70 -6.89 -0.64 -9.40
N GLY A 71 -6.52 0.10 -10.47
CA GLY A 71 -5.16 0.13 -10.99
C GLY A 71 -4.15 0.59 -9.95
N ASN A 72 -4.50 1.58 -9.13
CA ASN A 72 -3.68 1.99 -7.99
C ASN A 72 -3.43 0.82 -7.03
N VAL A 73 -4.46 0.07 -6.64
CA VAL A 73 -4.32 -1.08 -5.73
C VAL A 73 -3.43 -2.19 -6.32
N LEU A 74 -3.74 -2.63 -7.54
CA LEU A 74 -3.00 -3.72 -8.19
C LEU A 74 -1.55 -3.30 -8.46
N GLY A 75 -1.37 -2.07 -8.95
CA GLY A 75 -0.07 -1.49 -9.24
C GLY A 75 0.78 -1.34 -7.99
N SER A 76 0.22 -0.82 -6.89
CA SER A 76 0.95 -0.65 -5.63
C SER A 76 1.37 -2.00 -5.06
N ASN A 77 0.54 -3.04 -5.17
CA ASN A 77 0.93 -4.38 -4.73
C ASN A 77 2.06 -4.98 -5.57
N ILE A 78 2.02 -4.77 -6.88
CA ILE A 78 3.10 -5.16 -7.79
C ILE A 78 4.37 -4.36 -7.48
N ALA A 79 4.27 -3.05 -7.29
CA ALA A 79 5.39 -2.17 -6.97
C ALA A 79 6.01 -2.54 -5.62
N ASN A 80 5.22 -2.76 -4.58
CA ASN A 80 5.67 -3.16 -3.25
C ASN A 80 6.56 -4.42 -3.30
N ILE A 81 6.14 -5.44 -4.05
CA ILE A 81 6.93 -6.68 -4.15
C ILE A 81 8.05 -6.54 -5.18
N ALA A 82 7.76 -6.12 -6.40
CA ALA A 82 8.72 -6.20 -7.49
C ALA A 82 9.72 -5.03 -7.50
N LEU A 83 9.26 -3.82 -7.17
CA LEU A 83 10.10 -2.62 -7.12
C LEU A 83 10.73 -2.42 -5.74
N ILE A 84 9.92 -2.31 -4.68
CA ILE A 84 10.41 -1.90 -3.36
C ILE A 84 11.24 -3.00 -2.71
N LEU A 85 10.69 -4.22 -2.63
CA LEU A 85 11.44 -5.37 -2.13
C LEU A 85 12.67 -5.66 -3.02
N GLY A 86 12.52 -5.49 -4.33
CA GLY A 86 13.61 -5.61 -5.30
C GLY A 86 14.79 -4.65 -5.03
N ILE A 87 14.52 -3.35 -4.87
CA ILE A 87 15.53 -2.33 -4.59
C ILE A 87 16.19 -2.59 -3.23
N THR A 88 15.38 -2.85 -2.20
CA THR A 88 15.87 -3.08 -0.84
C THR A 88 16.78 -4.31 -0.78
N ALA A 89 16.38 -5.43 -1.42
CA ALA A 89 17.20 -6.65 -1.51
C ALA A 89 18.51 -6.47 -2.30
N LEU A 90 18.53 -5.61 -3.33
CA LEU A 90 19.74 -5.26 -4.07
C LEU A 90 20.75 -4.51 -3.19
N ILE A 91 20.27 -3.62 -2.32
CA ILE A 91 21.10 -2.88 -1.38
C ILE A 91 21.64 -3.82 -0.31
N LYS A 92 20.75 -4.56 0.36
CA LYS A 92 21.10 -5.51 1.43
C LYS A 92 20.18 -6.74 1.35
N PRO A 93 20.73 -7.97 1.34
CA PRO A 93 19.92 -9.18 1.40
C PRO A 93 18.98 -9.16 2.61
N LEU A 94 17.70 -9.46 2.38
CA LEU A 94 16.64 -9.36 3.40
C LEU A 94 16.36 -10.72 4.00
N SER A 95 16.68 -10.94 5.28
CA SER A 95 16.20 -12.11 6.01
C SER A 95 14.69 -12.04 6.22
N ILE A 96 14.02 -13.18 6.15
CA ILE A 96 12.58 -13.27 6.40
C ILE A 96 12.32 -14.15 7.62
N SER A 97 11.69 -13.57 8.64
CA SER A 97 11.31 -14.27 9.86
C SER A 97 10.35 -15.43 9.60
N SER A 98 10.37 -16.40 10.53
CA SER A 98 9.43 -17.52 10.48
C SER A 98 7.97 -17.08 10.71
N GLY A 99 7.75 -15.95 11.38
CA GLY A 99 6.43 -15.36 11.58
C GLY A 99 5.83 -14.89 10.26
N VAL A 100 6.61 -14.12 9.50
CA VAL A 100 6.24 -13.65 8.16
C VAL A 100 5.91 -14.83 7.24
N ILE A 101 6.78 -15.87 7.21
CA ILE A 101 6.59 -17.04 6.35
C ILE A 101 5.33 -17.85 6.70
N ARG A 102 5.02 -18.01 7.99
CA ARG A 102 3.93 -18.90 8.43
C ARG A 102 2.58 -18.23 8.58
N ARG A 103 2.57 -16.90 8.75
CA ARG A 103 1.36 -16.14 9.08
C ARG A 103 1.04 -15.11 7.99
N GLU A 104 1.98 -14.23 7.68
CA GLU A 104 1.72 -13.05 6.85
C GLU A 104 1.70 -13.39 5.36
N LEU A 105 2.67 -14.18 4.87
CA LEU A 105 2.68 -14.62 3.48
C LEU A 105 1.45 -15.47 3.10
N PRO A 106 1.05 -16.51 3.87
CA PRO A 106 -0.16 -17.27 3.57
C PRO A 106 -1.43 -16.40 3.62
N LEU A 107 -1.49 -15.45 4.55
CA LEU A 107 -2.60 -14.51 4.63
C LEU A 107 -2.66 -13.61 3.38
N MET A 108 -1.53 -13.03 2.97
CA MET A 108 -1.44 -12.22 1.76
C MET A 108 -1.91 -13.00 0.53
N ILE A 109 -1.43 -14.24 0.34
CA ILE A 109 -1.89 -15.09 -0.76
C ILE A 109 -3.39 -15.41 -0.64
N GLY A 110 -3.88 -15.73 0.55
CA GLY A 110 -5.30 -16.01 0.78
C GLY A 110 -6.20 -14.82 0.43
N VAL A 111 -5.81 -13.62 0.85
CA VAL A 111 -6.51 -12.36 0.56
C VAL A 111 -6.45 -12.03 -0.94
N THR A 112 -5.29 -12.22 -1.59
CA THR A 112 -5.16 -12.05 -3.04
C THR A 112 -6.06 -13.00 -3.81
N LEU A 113 -6.09 -14.29 -3.45
CA LEU A 113 -6.96 -15.27 -4.10
C LEU A 113 -8.44 -14.97 -3.86
N LEU A 114 -8.79 -14.51 -2.65
CA LEU A 114 -10.15 -14.10 -2.33
C LEU A 114 -10.59 -12.91 -3.19
N ALA A 115 -9.77 -11.87 -3.31
CA ALA A 115 -10.07 -10.74 -4.19
C ALA A 115 -10.19 -11.18 -5.65
N GLY A 116 -9.33 -12.10 -6.10
CA GLY A 116 -9.43 -12.74 -7.42
C GLY A 116 -10.77 -13.43 -7.67
N ALA A 117 -11.28 -14.14 -6.66
CA ALA A 117 -12.57 -14.81 -6.75
C ALA A 117 -13.75 -13.83 -6.71
N LEU A 118 -13.67 -12.79 -5.87
CA LEU A 118 -14.72 -11.77 -5.76
C LEU A 118 -14.87 -10.93 -7.03
N LEU A 119 -13.77 -10.66 -7.73
CA LEU A 119 -13.74 -9.79 -8.90
C LEU A 119 -13.66 -10.57 -10.23
N TRP A 120 -13.86 -11.90 -10.21
CA TRP A 120 -13.65 -12.76 -11.37
C TRP A 120 -14.50 -12.36 -12.60
N ASP A 121 -15.68 -11.79 -12.37
CA ASP A 121 -16.59 -11.31 -13.41
C ASP A 121 -16.28 -9.89 -13.91
N ASN A 122 -15.13 -9.32 -13.50
CA ASN A 122 -14.74 -7.93 -13.73
C ASN A 122 -15.73 -6.91 -13.14
N HIS A 123 -16.46 -7.26 -12.08
CA HIS A 123 -17.35 -6.32 -11.40
C HIS A 123 -16.88 -6.09 -9.97
N LEU A 124 -16.64 -4.81 -9.62
CA LEU A 124 -16.44 -4.40 -8.24
C LEU A 124 -17.71 -3.68 -7.78
N GLY A 125 -18.60 -4.43 -7.13
CA GLY A 125 -19.85 -3.92 -6.62
C GLY A 125 -19.77 -3.42 -5.17
N PHE A 126 -20.90 -2.89 -4.70
CA PHE A 126 -21.05 -2.41 -3.33
C PHE A 126 -20.85 -3.52 -2.29
N TYR A 127 -21.38 -4.71 -2.57
CA TYR A 127 -21.32 -5.83 -1.63
C TYR A 127 -19.90 -6.40 -1.52
N GLU A 128 -19.17 -6.48 -2.65
CA GLU A 128 -17.76 -6.84 -2.68
C GLU A 128 -16.94 -5.82 -1.90
N GLY A 129 -17.17 -4.52 -2.11
CA GLY A 129 -16.50 -3.45 -1.37
C GLY A 129 -16.73 -3.51 0.14
N VAL A 130 -17.99 -3.68 0.58
CA VAL A 130 -18.34 -3.85 2.00
C VAL A 130 -17.71 -5.12 2.58
N LEU A 131 -17.73 -6.23 1.84
CA LEU A 131 -17.13 -7.49 2.29
C LEU A 131 -15.61 -7.33 2.50
N LEU A 132 -14.89 -6.72 1.56
CA LEU A 132 -13.46 -6.44 1.68
C LEU A 132 -13.16 -5.57 2.92
N PHE A 133 -13.98 -4.54 3.17
CA PHE A 133 -13.80 -3.67 4.33
C PHE A 133 -14.15 -4.36 5.67
N VAL A 134 -15.15 -5.24 5.69
CA VAL A 134 -15.45 -6.07 6.88
C VAL A 134 -14.30 -7.05 7.16
N LEU A 135 -13.73 -7.65 6.11
CA LEU A 135 -12.56 -8.50 6.24
C LEU A 135 -11.33 -7.72 6.68
N PHE A 136 -11.17 -6.48 6.25
CA PHE A 136 -10.15 -5.57 6.76
C PHE A 136 -10.29 -5.36 8.27
N ALA A 137 -11.50 -5.03 8.75
CA ALA A 137 -11.77 -4.86 10.18
C ALA A 137 -11.52 -6.16 10.97
N ALA A 138 -11.92 -7.31 10.43
CA ALA A 138 -11.65 -8.62 11.02
C ALA A 138 -10.14 -8.93 11.08
N PHE A 139 -9.40 -8.59 10.03
CA PHE A 139 -7.95 -8.73 9.97
C PHE A 139 -7.25 -7.86 11.03
N LEU A 140 -7.61 -6.57 11.14
CA LEU A 140 -7.07 -5.69 12.19
C LEU A 140 -7.36 -6.27 13.58
N PHE A 141 -8.58 -6.74 13.81
CA PHE A 141 -8.95 -7.35 15.09
C PHE A 141 -8.11 -8.62 15.38
N ALA A 142 -7.96 -9.51 14.39
CA ALA A 142 -7.15 -10.71 14.53
C ALA A 142 -5.69 -10.38 14.85
N MET A 143 -5.09 -9.42 14.15
CA MET A 143 -3.73 -8.96 14.39
C MET A 143 -3.56 -8.37 15.80
N LEU A 144 -4.52 -7.59 16.28
CA LEU A 144 -4.54 -7.07 17.65
C LEU A 144 -4.60 -8.19 18.71
N GLN A 145 -5.38 -9.24 18.47
CA GLN A 145 -5.49 -10.38 19.40
C GLN A 145 -4.20 -11.20 19.44
N ILE A 146 -3.63 -11.51 18.27
CA ILE A 146 -2.39 -12.28 18.16
C ILE A 146 -1.25 -11.53 18.84
N SER A 147 -1.13 -10.24 18.57
CA SER A 147 -0.08 -9.39 19.15
C SER A 147 -0.18 -9.27 20.69
N ARG A 148 -1.40 -9.20 21.25
CA ARG A 148 -1.59 -9.24 22.71
C ARG A 148 -1.08 -10.54 23.35
N SER A 149 -1.14 -11.65 22.62
CA SER A 149 -0.63 -12.94 23.09
C SER A 149 0.89 -13.07 22.96
N GLU A 150 1.52 -12.36 22.02
CA GLU A 150 2.96 -12.42 21.71
C GLU A 150 3.81 -11.43 22.52
N LYS A 151 3.20 -10.49 23.26
CA LYS A 151 3.87 -9.52 24.15
C LYS A 151 4.80 -10.13 25.22
N LYS A 152 4.79 -11.46 25.39
CA LYS A 152 5.71 -12.20 26.26
C LYS A 152 7.09 -12.50 25.65
N ASN A 153 7.27 -12.33 24.33
CA ASN A 153 8.48 -12.78 23.62
C ASN A 153 9.36 -11.67 23.00
N GLY A 154 9.01 -10.38 23.16
CA GLY A 154 9.79 -9.27 22.61
C GLY A 154 9.74 -9.22 21.07
N ASP A 155 8.66 -8.64 20.54
CA ASP A 155 8.46 -8.51 19.09
C ASP A 155 9.04 -7.18 18.60
N ALA A 156 10.16 -7.24 17.88
CA ALA A 156 10.88 -6.07 17.37
C ALA A 156 10.00 -5.17 16.47
N PHE A 157 9.04 -5.74 15.75
CA PHE A 157 8.08 -4.97 14.94
C PHE A 157 7.24 -4.02 15.80
N LEU A 158 6.88 -4.47 17.01
CA LEU A 158 6.10 -3.65 17.96
C LEU A 158 6.95 -2.55 18.57
N ASP A 159 8.20 -2.86 18.94
CA ASP A 159 9.09 -1.87 19.55
C ASP A 159 9.39 -0.72 18.57
N GLU A 160 9.55 -1.00 17.26
CA GLU A 160 9.72 0.07 16.26
C GLU A 160 8.44 0.89 16.09
N GLN A 161 7.27 0.27 15.95
CA GLN A 161 6.00 1.00 15.89
C GLN A 161 5.73 1.84 17.15
N GLU A 162 6.05 1.32 18.35
CA GLU A 162 5.95 2.10 19.59
C GLU A 162 6.91 3.29 19.58
N SER A 163 8.12 3.14 19.02
CA SER A 163 9.11 4.22 18.89
C SER A 163 8.70 5.33 17.93
N GLU A 164 7.84 5.03 16.95
CA GLU A 164 7.27 6.02 16.03
C GLU A 164 6.18 6.88 16.67
N ILE A 165 5.63 6.48 17.83
CA ILE A 165 4.53 7.21 18.49
C ILE A 165 5.05 8.51 19.11
N PRO A 166 4.62 9.70 18.66
CA PRO A 166 5.29 10.96 19.01
C PRO A 166 5.16 11.37 20.48
N GLU A 167 6.23 11.41 21.26
CA GLU A 167 6.24 11.81 22.69
C GLU A 167 6.13 13.31 22.96
N GLY A 168 5.49 13.67 24.08
CA GLY A 168 5.43 15.06 24.59
C GLY A 168 4.62 16.06 23.75
N VAL A 169 3.81 15.59 22.78
CA VAL A 169 2.99 16.46 21.93
C VAL A 169 1.71 16.87 22.68
N SER A 170 1.44 18.17 22.78
CA SER A 170 0.22 18.68 23.42
C SER A 170 -1.03 18.42 22.56
N ASN A 171 -2.19 18.21 23.20
CA ASN A 171 -3.47 17.97 22.49
C ASN A 171 -3.80 19.04 21.43
N PRO A 172 -3.63 20.35 21.68
CA PRO A 172 -3.90 21.36 20.65
C PRO A 172 -2.98 21.22 19.42
N LYS A 173 -1.69 20.92 19.63
CA LYS A 173 -0.73 20.73 18.53
C LYS A 173 -1.03 19.45 17.75
N ALA A 174 -1.37 18.36 18.44
CA ALA A 174 -1.75 17.11 17.80
C ALA A 174 -3.05 17.27 16.98
N ALA A 175 -4.07 17.91 17.54
CA ALA A 175 -5.31 18.22 16.83
C ALA A 175 -5.09 19.15 15.63
N MET A 176 -4.22 20.15 15.75
CA MET A 176 -3.83 21.01 14.62
C MET A 176 -3.26 20.17 13.47
N TRP A 177 -2.37 19.21 13.74
CA TRP A 177 -1.81 18.35 12.70
C TRP A 177 -2.85 17.43 12.06
N VAL A 178 -3.79 16.89 12.86
CA VAL A 178 -4.91 16.12 12.31
C VAL A 178 -5.75 16.98 11.37
N VAL A 179 -6.12 18.20 11.77
CA VAL A 179 -6.92 19.09 10.92
C VAL A 179 -6.18 19.48 9.64
N ILE A 180 -4.90 19.84 9.74
CA ILE A 180 -4.06 20.15 8.57
C ILE A 180 -3.99 18.96 7.62
N GLY A 181 -3.74 17.76 8.15
CA GLY A 181 -3.69 16.52 7.38
C GLY A 181 -5.01 16.21 6.68
N LEU A 182 -6.14 16.28 7.41
CA LEU A 182 -7.48 16.02 6.86
C LEU A 182 -7.89 16.99 5.74
N ILE A 183 -7.36 18.22 5.73
CA ILE A 183 -7.65 19.20 4.68
C ILE A 183 -6.71 19.01 3.49
N ILE A 184 -5.40 18.88 3.72
CA ILE A 184 -4.41 18.85 2.65
C ILE A 184 -4.40 17.51 1.93
N LEU A 185 -4.63 16.40 2.64
CA LEU A 185 -4.55 15.05 2.05
C LEU A 185 -5.56 14.86 0.90
N PRO A 186 -6.85 15.20 1.05
CA PRO A 186 -7.80 15.12 -0.08
C PRO A 186 -7.46 16.07 -1.23
N LEU A 187 -7.06 17.31 -0.93
CA LEU A 187 -6.70 18.30 -1.96
C LEU A 187 -5.46 17.87 -2.75
N ALA A 188 -4.49 17.25 -2.09
CA ALA A 188 -3.30 16.73 -2.72
C ALA A 188 -3.60 15.49 -3.58
N ALA A 189 -4.51 14.62 -3.12
CA ALA A 189 -4.96 13.46 -3.89
C ALA A 189 -5.71 13.89 -5.16
N ASP A 190 -6.63 14.84 -5.05
CA ASP A 190 -7.36 15.44 -6.18
C ASP A 190 -6.41 16.03 -7.21
N MET A 191 -5.48 16.88 -6.75
CA MET A 191 -4.44 17.44 -7.62
C MET A 191 -3.56 16.37 -8.27
N LEU A 192 -3.19 15.31 -7.55
CA LEU A 192 -2.40 14.21 -8.11
C LEU A 192 -3.18 13.44 -9.19
N VAL A 193 -4.42 13.04 -8.91
CA VAL A 193 -5.27 12.26 -9.82
C VAL A 193 -5.55 13.05 -11.10
N ASP A 194 -5.98 14.31 -10.98
CA ASP A 194 -6.31 15.13 -12.14
C ASP A 194 -5.11 15.37 -13.05
N ASN A 195 -3.95 15.67 -12.47
CA ASN A 195 -2.76 15.91 -13.26
C ASN A 195 -2.17 14.62 -13.85
N ALA A 196 -2.31 13.49 -13.16
CA ALA A 196 -1.98 12.17 -13.73
C ALA A 196 -2.86 11.87 -14.94
N VAL A 197 -4.17 12.14 -14.85
CA VAL A 197 -5.14 11.97 -15.95
C VAL A 197 -4.83 12.88 -17.13
N ILE A 198 -4.46 14.15 -16.90
CA ILE A 198 -4.07 15.08 -17.96
C ILE A 198 -2.85 14.57 -18.73
N ILE A 199 -1.80 14.16 -18.00
CA ILE A 199 -0.57 13.62 -18.61
C ILE A 199 -0.90 12.36 -19.41
N ALA A 200 -1.69 11.47 -18.81
CA ALA A 200 -2.01 10.19 -19.39
C ALA A 200 -2.86 10.25 -20.65
N LYS A 201 -3.91 11.07 -20.65
CA LYS A 201 -4.76 11.28 -21.82
C LYS A 201 -3.99 11.87 -22.99
N TYR A 202 -2.96 12.68 -22.73
CA TYR A 202 -2.05 13.16 -23.78
C TYR A 202 -1.29 12.03 -24.47
N PHE A 203 -0.89 10.99 -23.72
CA PHE A 203 -0.22 9.81 -24.27
C PHE A 203 -1.18 8.69 -24.71
N GLY A 204 -2.49 8.89 -24.58
CA GLY A 204 -3.50 7.88 -24.92
C GLY A 204 -3.56 6.69 -23.95
N MET A 205 -3.16 6.89 -22.69
CA MET A 205 -3.27 5.84 -21.67
C MET A 205 -4.71 5.64 -21.19
N SER A 206 -5.11 4.38 -20.96
CA SER A 206 -6.35 4.01 -20.29
C SER A 206 -6.29 4.37 -18.80
N ASP A 207 -7.45 4.65 -18.19
CA ASP A 207 -7.55 5.02 -16.77
C ASP A 207 -6.93 3.96 -15.83
N LEU A 208 -7.00 2.68 -16.22
CA LEU A 208 -6.35 1.56 -15.55
C LEU A 208 -4.81 1.67 -15.58
N VAL A 209 -4.22 1.90 -16.76
CA VAL A 209 -2.75 2.02 -16.93
C VAL A 209 -2.20 3.21 -16.12
N ILE A 210 -2.96 4.30 -15.98
CA ILE A 210 -2.59 5.43 -15.11
C ILE A 210 -2.43 4.98 -13.66
N GLY A 211 -3.43 4.26 -13.17
CA GLY A 211 -3.45 3.69 -11.83
C GLY A 211 -2.25 2.77 -11.59
N LEU A 212 -2.00 1.84 -12.51
CA LEU A 212 -0.93 0.84 -12.42
C LEU A 212 0.49 1.43 -12.50
N THR A 213 0.64 2.63 -13.05
CA THR A 213 1.94 3.22 -13.37
C THR A 213 2.26 4.41 -12.47
N ILE A 214 1.87 5.62 -12.87
CA ILE A 214 2.28 6.86 -12.25
C ILE A 214 1.74 6.95 -10.83
N ILE A 215 0.48 6.58 -10.65
CA ILE A 215 -0.19 6.69 -9.36
C ILE A 215 0.35 5.66 -8.38
N ALA A 216 0.28 4.37 -8.72
CA ALA A 216 0.78 3.29 -7.86
C ALA A 216 2.25 3.48 -7.45
N VAL A 217 3.13 3.85 -8.39
CA VAL A 217 4.54 4.08 -8.06
C VAL A 217 4.70 5.30 -7.16
N GLY A 218 3.93 6.36 -7.42
CA GLY A 218 3.97 7.58 -6.62
C GLY A 218 3.53 7.34 -5.19
N THR A 219 2.33 6.76 -5.01
CA THR A 219 1.76 6.52 -3.68
C THR A 219 2.59 5.57 -2.84
N SER A 220 3.33 4.64 -3.46
CA SER A 220 4.18 3.66 -2.76
C SER A 220 5.63 4.12 -2.52
N LEU A 221 5.99 5.36 -2.85
CA LEU A 221 7.29 5.94 -2.47
C LEU A 221 7.53 6.05 -0.95
N PRO A 222 6.52 6.36 -0.10
CA PRO A 222 6.66 6.32 1.35
C PRO A 222 7.07 4.94 1.85
N GLU A 223 6.46 3.87 1.33
CA GLU A 223 6.80 2.48 1.65
C GLU A 223 8.24 2.15 1.25
N LEU A 224 8.71 2.68 0.11
CA LEU A 224 10.10 2.52 -0.31
C LEU A 224 11.04 3.20 0.70
N ALA A 225 10.72 4.42 1.12
CA ALA A 225 11.51 5.15 2.10
C ALA A 225 11.53 4.43 3.46
N ALA A 226 10.38 3.98 3.95
CA ALA A 226 10.24 3.24 5.21
C ALA A 226 11.01 1.90 5.16
N SER A 227 10.85 1.14 4.07
CA SER A 227 11.54 -0.15 3.91
C SER A 227 13.05 0.02 3.82
N LEU A 228 13.55 1.04 3.11
CA LEU A 228 14.97 1.36 3.07
C LEU A 228 15.50 1.78 4.44
N ALA A 229 14.76 2.62 5.17
CA ALA A 229 15.14 3.05 6.51
C ALA A 229 15.24 1.87 7.49
N GLY A 230 14.25 0.96 7.51
CA GLY A 230 14.27 -0.24 8.36
C GLY A 230 15.46 -1.15 8.07
N VAL A 231 15.72 -1.42 6.79
CA VAL A 231 16.86 -2.26 6.36
C VAL A 231 18.21 -1.65 6.75
N MET A 232 18.33 -0.31 6.68
CA MET A 232 19.52 0.42 7.11
C MET A 232 19.75 0.37 8.63
N LYS A 233 18.68 0.24 9.43
CA LYS A 233 18.77 0.04 10.88
C LYS A 233 19.04 -1.42 11.29
N GLY A 234 18.95 -2.36 10.33
CA GLY A 234 19.12 -3.79 10.60
C GLY A 234 17.80 -4.54 10.84
N GLU A 235 16.67 -3.90 10.59
CA GLU A 235 15.32 -4.36 10.90
C GLU A 235 14.66 -5.00 9.67
N ASP A 236 15.37 -5.98 9.08
CA ASP A 236 15.02 -6.58 7.78
C ASP A 236 13.64 -7.25 7.81
N ASP A 237 13.30 -7.91 8.92
CA ASP A 237 12.01 -8.56 9.12
C ASP A 237 10.86 -7.54 9.11
N MET A 238 11.08 -6.35 9.68
CA MET A 238 10.07 -5.30 9.73
C MET A 238 9.84 -4.70 8.34
N ALA A 239 10.90 -4.47 7.59
CA ALA A 239 10.80 -3.97 6.22
C ALA A 239 10.00 -4.92 5.31
N VAL A 240 10.25 -6.24 5.40
CA VAL A 240 9.48 -7.24 4.64
C VAL A 240 8.04 -7.34 5.14
N GLY A 241 7.83 -7.31 6.46
CA GLY A 241 6.50 -7.32 7.07
C GLY A 241 5.66 -6.11 6.64
N ASN A 242 6.26 -4.92 6.56
CA ASN A 242 5.60 -3.71 6.09
C ASN A 242 5.11 -3.86 4.63
N ILE A 243 5.95 -4.39 3.74
CA ILE A 243 5.59 -4.63 2.33
C ILE A 243 4.41 -5.61 2.21
N ILE A 244 4.44 -6.73 2.95
CA ILE A 244 3.40 -7.75 2.92
C ILE A 244 2.10 -7.23 3.56
N GLY A 245 2.24 -6.52 4.68
CA GLY A 245 1.15 -5.83 5.37
C GLY A 245 0.45 -4.84 4.44
N SER A 246 1.20 -3.91 3.83
CA SER A 246 0.66 -2.95 2.86
C SER A 246 -0.09 -3.64 1.72
N ASN A 247 0.38 -4.79 1.23
CA ASN A 247 -0.34 -5.54 0.19
C ASN A 247 -1.70 -6.08 0.65
N VAL A 248 -1.78 -6.57 1.89
CA VAL A 248 -3.05 -7.00 2.51
C VAL A 248 -3.98 -5.79 2.72
N PHE A 249 -3.46 -4.67 3.20
CA PHE A 249 -4.22 -3.43 3.40
C PHE A 249 -4.76 -2.88 2.07
N ASN A 250 -3.93 -2.89 1.02
CA ASN A 250 -4.33 -2.45 -0.31
C ASN A 250 -5.49 -3.29 -0.86
N ILE A 251 -5.46 -4.60 -0.69
CA ILE A 251 -6.55 -5.47 -1.18
C ILE A 251 -7.81 -5.34 -0.32
N LEU A 252 -7.70 -5.27 1.00
CA LEU A 252 -8.89 -5.28 1.87
C LEU A 252 -9.49 -3.88 2.06
N ALA A 253 -8.65 -2.89 2.38
CA ALA A 253 -9.09 -1.52 2.65
C ALA A 253 -9.16 -0.69 1.37
N VAL A 254 -8.04 -0.57 0.63
CA VAL A 254 -7.96 0.37 -0.50
C VAL A 254 -8.86 -0.06 -1.65
N MET A 255 -8.96 -1.36 -1.97
CA MET A 255 -9.88 -1.88 -2.98
C MET A 255 -11.35 -1.87 -2.54
N GLY A 256 -11.60 -1.97 -1.23
CA GLY A 256 -12.96 -1.89 -0.68
C GLY A 256 -13.60 -0.52 -0.90
N ILE A 257 -12.80 0.54 -0.84
CA ILE A 257 -13.24 1.93 -1.03
C ILE A 257 -13.94 2.16 -2.38
N PRO A 258 -13.33 1.89 -3.56
CA PRO A 258 -14.00 2.08 -4.84
C PRO A 258 -15.27 1.23 -4.97
N GLY A 259 -15.31 0.02 -4.42
CA GLY A 259 -16.53 -0.78 -4.41
C GLY A 259 -17.67 -0.13 -3.63
N ILE A 260 -17.37 0.53 -2.50
CA ILE A 260 -18.38 1.24 -1.70
C ILE A 260 -18.80 2.57 -2.34
N LEU A 261 -17.83 3.33 -2.88
CA LEU A 261 -18.06 4.70 -3.36
C LEU A 261 -18.58 4.76 -4.79
N ASN A 262 -18.12 3.87 -5.68
CA ASN A 262 -18.48 3.86 -7.09
C ASN A 262 -18.50 2.43 -7.67
N PRO A 263 -19.51 1.61 -7.31
CA PRO A 263 -19.70 0.28 -7.88
C PRO A 263 -19.66 0.30 -9.41
N SER A 264 -18.74 -0.46 -10.02
CA SER A 264 -18.45 -0.35 -11.46
C SER A 264 -18.09 -1.67 -12.11
N ILE A 265 -18.33 -1.76 -13.42
CA ILE A 265 -17.69 -2.76 -14.27
C ILE A 265 -16.26 -2.27 -14.51
N LEU A 266 -15.30 -3.15 -14.26
CA LEU A 266 -13.88 -2.91 -14.42
C LEU A 266 -13.42 -3.25 -15.83
N SER A 267 -12.30 -2.67 -16.25
CA SER A 267 -11.58 -3.10 -17.43
C SER A 267 -11.22 -4.59 -17.34
N GLU A 268 -11.41 -5.31 -18.46
CA GLU A 268 -11.07 -6.74 -18.57
C GLU A 268 -9.58 -7.02 -18.33
N PHE A 269 -8.72 -6.02 -18.52
CA PHE A 269 -7.28 -6.13 -18.26
C PHE A 269 -6.97 -6.20 -16.76
N ALA A 270 -7.79 -5.60 -15.90
CA ALA A 270 -7.55 -5.60 -14.46
C ALA A 270 -7.47 -7.04 -13.92
N MET A 271 -8.45 -7.89 -14.23
CA MET A 271 -8.47 -9.29 -13.80
C MET A 271 -7.88 -10.25 -14.83
N GLY A 272 -7.92 -9.91 -16.12
CA GLY A 272 -7.37 -10.72 -17.20
C GLY A 272 -5.84 -10.68 -17.31
N ARG A 273 -5.20 -9.60 -16.83
CA ARG A 273 -3.75 -9.40 -16.90
C ARG A 273 -3.15 -9.02 -15.56
N ASP A 274 -3.59 -7.91 -14.97
CA ASP A 274 -2.85 -7.25 -13.90
C ASP A 274 -2.95 -8.00 -12.57
N PHE A 275 -4.11 -8.57 -12.26
CA PHE A 275 -4.30 -9.51 -11.16
C PHE A 275 -3.34 -10.71 -11.24
N TRP A 276 -3.17 -11.29 -12.43
CA TRP A 276 -2.28 -12.44 -12.61
C TRP A 276 -0.81 -12.07 -12.46
N VAL A 277 -0.42 -10.86 -12.89
CA VAL A 277 0.92 -10.34 -12.62
C VAL A 277 1.13 -10.18 -11.11
N MET A 278 0.19 -9.53 -10.41
CA MET A 278 0.22 -9.37 -8.95
C MET A 278 0.32 -10.71 -8.22
N LEU A 279 -0.50 -11.69 -8.59
CA LEU A 279 -0.46 -13.04 -8.02
C LEU A 279 0.87 -13.73 -8.35
N GLY A 280 1.36 -13.58 -9.58
CA GLY A 280 2.64 -14.13 -10.03
C GLY A 280 3.82 -13.61 -9.21
N VAL A 281 3.94 -12.29 -9.00
CA VAL A 281 5.00 -11.72 -8.15
C VAL A 281 4.82 -12.09 -6.68
N SER A 282 3.58 -12.21 -6.21
CA SER A 282 3.29 -12.68 -4.85
C SER A 282 3.75 -14.12 -4.63
N LEU A 283 3.47 -15.01 -5.58
CA LEU A 283 3.92 -16.41 -5.53
C LEU A 283 5.44 -16.51 -5.68
N LEU A 284 6.05 -15.67 -6.52
CA LEU A 284 7.49 -15.59 -6.66
C LEU A 284 8.15 -15.22 -5.33
N LEU A 285 7.61 -14.23 -4.61
CA LEU A 285 8.06 -13.87 -3.26
C LEU A 285 7.93 -15.06 -2.30
N VAL A 286 6.83 -15.81 -2.33
CA VAL A 286 6.66 -17.01 -1.50
C VAL A 286 7.75 -18.06 -1.80
N VAL A 287 8.06 -18.29 -3.07
CA VAL A 287 9.12 -19.24 -3.46
C VAL A 287 10.49 -18.79 -2.96
N MET A 288 10.82 -17.50 -3.11
CA MET A 288 12.07 -16.91 -2.59
C MET A 288 12.14 -17.03 -1.07
N ALA A 289 11.05 -16.74 -0.37
CA ALA A 289 10.96 -16.80 1.09
C ALA A 289 11.08 -18.22 1.65
N LEU A 290 10.56 -19.21 0.94
CA LEU A 290 10.68 -20.64 1.28
C LEU A 290 12.02 -21.26 0.84
N GLY A 291 12.87 -20.48 0.15
CA GLY A 291 14.20 -20.90 -0.27
C GLY A 291 15.11 -21.29 0.89
N LYS A 292 16.21 -22.00 0.58
CA LYS A 292 17.15 -22.52 1.59
C LYS A 292 17.74 -21.44 2.51
N SER A 293 17.89 -20.22 1.99
CA SER A 293 18.45 -19.09 2.74
C SER A 293 17.43 -18.34 3.59
N ARG A 294 16.12 -18.59 3.42
CA ARG A 294 15.01 -17.82 4.03
C ARG A 294 15.26 -16.31 3.95
N SER A 295 15.76 -15.87 2.81
CA SER A 295 16.12 -14.49 2.58
C SER A 295 15.99 -14.16 1.11
N VAL A 296 15.59 -12.93 0.80
CA VAL A 296 15.64 -12.41 -0.55
C VAL A 296 17.04 -11.85 -0.79
N ASN A 297 17.80 -12.57 -1.60
CA ASN A 297 19.17 -12.19 -1.93
C ASN A 297 19.22 -11.17 -3.09
N ARG A 298 20.41 -10.65 -3.40
CA ARG A 298 20.59 -9.64 -4.46
C ARG A 298 20.19 -10.13 -5.85
N ILE A 299 20.36 -11.41 -6.16
CA ILE A 299 19.97 -11.97 -7.46
C ILE A 299 18.44 -11.99 -7.55
N GLU A 300 17.78 -12.45 -6.49
CA GLU A 300 16.32 -12.45 -6.39
C GLU A 300 15.75 -11.03 -6.44
N GLY A 301 16.37 -10.07 -5.77
CA GLY A 301 16.05 -8.64 -5.89
C GLY A 301 16.22 -8.12 -7.32
N GLY A 302 17.28 -8.53 -8.02
CA GLY A 302 17.47 -8.24 -9.44
C GLY A 302 16.37 -8.83 -10.33
N VAL A 303 15.94 -10.06 -10.06
CA VAL A 303 14.82 -10.70 -10.77
C VAL A 303 13.53 -9.90 -10.57
N LEU A 304 13.22 -9.50 -9.34
CA LEU A 304 12.05 -8.69 -9.01
C LEU A 304 12.04 -7.36 -9.78
N ILE A 305 13.18 -6.66 -9.83
CA ILE A 305 13.31 -5.40 -10.57
C ILE A 305 13.14 -5.61 -12.07
N VAL A 306 13.75 -6.66 -12.64
CA VAL A 306 13.58 -6.99 -14.05
C VAL A 306 12.11 -7.29 -14.36
N THR A 307 11.41 -8.03 -13.49
CA THR A 307 9.97 -8.30 -13.63
C THR A 307 9.17 -7.01 -13.60
N PHE A 308 9.45 -6.09 -12.65
CA PHE A 308 8.76 -4.80 -12.59
C PHE A 308 8.98 -3.97 -13.85
N VAL A 309 10.24 -3.80 -14.28
CA VAL A 309 10.58 -3.01 -15.48
C VAL A 309 9.96 -3.62 -16.74
N ALA A 310 9.97 -4.96 -16.87
CA ALA A 310 9.35 -5.65 -17.98
C ALA A 310 7.83 -5.43 -18.01
N TYR A 311 7.17 -5.52 -16.85
CA TYR A 311 5.74 -5.26 -16.72
C TYR A 311 5.38 -3.80 -17.07
N GLN A 312 6.08 -2.82 -16.49
CA GLN A 312 5.85 -1.41 -16.80
C GLN A 312 6.11 -1.10 -18.29
N SER A 313 7.15 -1.68 -18.88
CA SER A 313 7.43 -1.54 -20.31
C SER A 313 6.31 -2.12 -21.17
N TYR A 314 5.78 -3.28 -20.78
CA TYR A 314 4.63 -3.89 -21.46
C TYR A 314 3.39 -2.99 -21.40
N LEU A 315 3.08 -2.40 -20.24
CA LEU A 315 1.97 -1.45 -20.10
C LEU A 315 2.15 -0.21 -20.97
N LEU A 316 3.36 0.36 -20.97
CA LEU A 316 3.69 1.54 -21.77
C LEU A 316 3.73 1.26 -23.29
N MET A 317 3.87 0.01 -23.71
CA MET A 317 3.70 -0.39 -25.11
C MET A 317 2.24 -0.66 -25.48
N ASN A 318 1.38 -0.94 -24.49
CA ASN A 318 -0.04 -1.25 -24.65
C ASN A 318 -0.89 -0.24 -23.85
N MET A 319 -0.64 1.05 -24.05
CA MET A 319 -1.19 2.14 -23.23
C MET A 319 -2.73 2.16 -23.21
N SER A 320 -3.39 1.68 -24.26
CA SER A 320 -4.85 1.64 -24.37
C SER A 320 -5.50 0.45 -23.66
N ALA A 321 -4.71 -0.50 -23.13
CA ALA A 321 -5.16 -1.73 -22.49
C ALA A 321 -5.15 -1.60 -20.96
#